data_AF-A0A1C5VJH1-F1
#
_entry.id   AF-A0A1C5VJH1-F1
#
_cell.length_a   1.000
_cell.length_b   1.000
_cell.length_c   1.000
_cell.angle_alpha   90.00
_cell.angle_beta   90.00
_cell.angle_gamma   90.00
#
_symmetry.space_group_name_H-M   'P 1'
#
loop_
_entity.id
_entity.type
_entity.pdbx_description
1 polymer ?
#
loop_
_entity_poly.entity_id
_entity_poly.type
_entity_poly.pdbx_seq_one_letter_code
_entity_poly.pdbx_strand_id
1 'polypeptide(L)'
;MQQVNVFIETSSRFRGNVERKCGYVLSTQLRTGKETREHFGRVTGTYHQAILLTMVDALDHMTRTCDVCFYISDLYVTSRLGKITEMAGSGWLDTKGKPIANREEWCRLFKAINQLPDPHEITAKTEKHSYSAWLREEMKHRECGRILGQGLEPAPGTGHINNGMSGYHY
;
A
#
# COMPACT_ATOMS: atom_id res chain seq x y z
N MET A 1 4.95 -20.11 -6.21
CA MET A 1 4.42 -18.74 -6.18
C MET A 1 5.54 -17.80 -5.77
N GLN A 2 5.59 -16.58 -6.31
CA GLN A 2 6.66 -15.62 -5.96
C GLN A 2 6.24 -14.82 -4.73
N GLN A 3 7.14 -14.69 -3.75
CA GLN A 3 6.89 -13.87 -2.56
C GLN A 3 7.35 -12.43 -2.77
N VAL A 4 6.52 -11.47 -2.38
CA VAL A 4 6.82 -10.04 -2.32
C VAL A 4 6.80 -9.59 -0.87
N ASN A 5 7.91 -9.04 -0.40
CA ASN A 5 8.03 -8.42 0.90
C ASN A 5 7.75 -6.92 0.77
N VAL A 6 6.85 -6.39 1.59
CA VAL A 6 6.46 -4.98 1.59
C VAL A 6 6.89 -4.34 2.89
N PHE A 7 7.89 -3.47 2.85
CA PHE A 7 8.43 -2.80 4.03
C PHE A 7 7.82 -1.41 4.16
N ILE A 8 7.07 -1.13 5.22
CA ILE A 8 6.29 0.11 5.36
C ILE A 8 6.81 0.96 6.53
N GLU A 9 7.02 2.26 6.29
CA GLU A 9 7.26 3.24 7.34
C GLU A 9 6.51 4.56 7.10
N THR A 10 6.36 5.31 8.18
CA THR A 10 5.79 6.67 8.17
C THR A 10 6.76 7.66 8.80
N SER A 11 6.69 8.94 8.41
CA SER A 11 7.52 9.99 9.02
C SER A 11 7.21 10.25 10.50
N SER A 12 6.02 9.87 10.99
CA SER A 12 5.63 10.02 12.38
C SER A 12 4.68 8.92 12.84
N ARG A 13 4.93 8.40 14.05
CA ARG A 13 4.07 7.44 14.76
C ARG A 13 3.11 8.10 15.75
N PHE A 14 2.99 9.43 15.69
CA PHE A 14 2.04 10.17 16.50
C PHE A 14 0.61 9.67 16.20
N ARG A 15 -0.10 9.30 17.27
CA ARG A 15 -1.41 8.61 17.18
C ARG A 15 -2.55 9.54 16.75
N GLY A 16 -2.41 10.85 16.96
CA GLY A 16 -3.42 11.84 16.59
C GLY A 16 -3.52 12.08 15.09
N ASN A 17 -4.50 12.92 14.72
CA ASN A 17 -4.71 13.29 13.33
C ASN A 17 -3.68 14.35 12.91
N VAL A 18 -2.75 13.95 12.05
CA VAL A 18 -1.71 14.81 11.47
C VAL A 18 -1.46 14.38 10.03
N GLU A 19 -0.97 15.30 9.22
CA GLU A 19 -0.32 14.94 7.96
C GLU A 19 0.98 14.20 8.27
N ARG A 20 1.19 13.05 7.62
CA ARG A 20 2.44 12.31 7.66
C ARG A 20 2.81 11.80 6.29
N LYS A 21 4.12 11.78 6.01
CA LYS A 21 4.66 11.10 4.84
C LYS A 21 4.65 9.61 5.11
N CYS A 22 4.38 8.83 4.08
CA CYS A 22 4.33 7.38 4.10
C CYS A 22 5.23 6.87 2.97
N GLY A 23 5.94 5.79 3.21
CA GLY A 23 6.80 5.17 2.22
C GLY A 23 6.85 3.67 2.38
N TYR A 24 7.04 2.98 1.26
CA TYR A 24 7.24 1.54 1.27
C TYR A 24 8.23 1.08 0.21
N VAL A 25 8.84 -0.08 0.47
CA VAL A 25 9.67 -0.80 -0.48
C VAL A 25 9.03 -2.15 -0.76
N LEU A 26 8.72 -2.41 -2.03
CA LEU A 26 8.44 -3.73 -2.56
C LEU A 26 9.77 -4.42 -2.83
N SER A 27 9.95 -5.63 -2.31
CA SER A 27 11.17 -6.42 -2.52
C SER A 27 10.81 -7.85 -2.88
N THR A 28 11.45 -8.37 -3.92
CA THR A 28 11.27 -9.77 -4.31
C THR A 28 12.56 -10.40 -4.80
N GLN A 29 12.69 -11.70 -4.64
CA GLN A 29 13.82 -12.47 -5.12
C GLN A 29 13.47 -13.09 -6.47
N LEU A 30 14.15 -12.64 -7.53
CA LEU A 30 14.12 -13.26 -8.84
C LEU A 30 15.32 -14.20 -9.01
N ARG A 31 15.26 -15.03 -10.06
CA ARG A 31 16.40 -15.86 -10.49
C ARG A 31 17.64 -15.01 -10.83
N THR A 32 17.44 -13.78 -11.30
CA THR A 32 18.49 -12.84 -11.69
C THR A 32 19.06 -12.02 -10.53
N GLY A 33 18.43 -12.07 -9.36
CA GLY A 33 18.82 -11.26 -8.20
C GLY A 33 17.62 -10.69 -7.45
N LYS A 34 17.93 -9.88 -6.44
CA LYS A 34 16.92 -9.18 -5.65
C LYS A 34 16.49 -7.91 -6.38
N GLU A 35 15.20 -7.77 -6.61
CA GLU A 35 14.60 -6.56 -7.19
C GLU A 35 13.86 -5.78 -6.11
N THR A 36 13.98 -4.45 -6.16
CA THR A 36 13.28 -3.55 -5.23
C THR A 36 12.64 -2.38 -5.97
N ARG A 37 11.47 -1.94 -5.49
CA ARG A 37 10.81 -0.71 -5.93
C ARG A 37 10.29 0.05 -4.73
N GLU A 38 10.57 1.34 -4.66
CA GLU A 38 10.12 2.23 -3.61
C GLU A 38 8.99 3.15 -4.07
N HIS A 39 8.10 3.48 -3.15
CA HIS A 39 7.02 4.43 -3.38
C HIS A 39 6.80 5.29 -2.14
N PHE A 40 6.38 6.53 -2.37
CA PHE A 40 6.12 7.51 -1.32
C PHE A 40 4.80 8.23 -1.57
N GLY A 41 4.24 8.78 -0.50
CA GLY A 41 3.05 9.62 -0.51
C GLY A 41 2.80 10.23 0.85
N ARG A 42 1.63 10.84 1.03
CA ARG A 42 1.21 11.43 2.30
C ARG A 42 -0.23 11.06 2.65
N VAL A 43 -0.49 11.03 3.94
CA VAL A 43 -1.82 10.81 4.52
C VAL A 43 -2.03 11.80 5.65
N THR A 44 -3.18 12.48 5.63
CA THR A 44 -3.71 13.20 6.80
C THR A 44 -4.69 12.28 7.50
N GLY A 45 -4.37 11.85 8.71
CA GLY A 45 -5.15 10.84 9.41
C GLY A 45 -4.51 10.38 10.70
N THR A 46 -4.89 9.22 11.23
CA THR A 46 -4.18 8.57 12.35
C THR A 46 -3.02 7.70 11.84
N TYR A 47 -2.14 7.26 12.75
CA TYR A 47 -1.06 6.32 12.39
C TYR A 47 -1.60 5.02 11.77
N HIS A 48 -2.64 4.43 12.38
CA HIS A 48 -3.30 3.21 11.88
C HIS A 48 -3.88 3.40 10.47
N GLN A 49 -4.56 4.53 10.25
CA GLN A 49 -5.14 4.88 8.96
C GLN A 49 -4.07 4.99 7.87
N ALA A 50 -2.95 5.67 8.17
CA ALA A 50 -1.86 5.83 7.22
C ALA A 50 -1.22 4.49 6.83
N ILE A 51 -1.03 3.57 7.78
CA ILE A 51 -0.54 2.23 7.49
C ILE A 51 -1.50 1.48 6.57
N LEU A 52 -2.81 1.47 6.87
CA LEU A 52 -3.80 0.78 6.04
C LEU A 52 -3.84 1.31 4.61
N LEU A 53 -3.85 2.64 4.44
CA LEU A 53 -3.84 3.25 3.10
C LEU A 53 -2.55 2.99 2.34
N THR A 54 -1.41 2.89 3.03
CA THR A 54 -0.13 2.53 2.41
C THR A 54 -0.10 1.06 1.98
N MET A 55 -0.75 0.16 2.73
CA MET A 55 -0.92 -1.23 2.34
C MET A 55 -1.79 -1.37 1.09
N VAL A 56 -2.92 -0.65 1.03
CA VAL A 56 -3.80 -0.61 -0.15
C VAL A 56 -2.99 -0.18 -1.39
N ASP A 57 -2.26 0.92 -1.26
CA ASP A 57 -1.44 1.45 -2.34
C ASP A 57 -0.37 0.47 -2.83
N ALA A 58 0.29 -0.23 -1.90
CA ALA A 58 1.28 -1.25 -2.26
C ALA A 58 0.66 -2.43 -3.01
N LEU A 59 -0.57 -2.83 -2.67
CA LEU A 59 -1.30 -3.90 -3.37
C LEU A 59 -1.76 -3.46 -4.76
N ASP A 60 -2.18 -2.20 -4.94
CA ASP A 60 -2.57 -1.65 -6.25
C ASP A 60 -1.42 -1.67 -7.26
N HIS A 61 -0.17 -1.70 -6.78
CA HIS A 61 1.03 -1.81 -7.61
C HIS A 61 1.37 -3.26 -8.00
N MET A 62 0.63 -4.25 -7.50
CA MET A 62 0.84 -5.67 -7.79
C MET A 62 0.05 -6.08 -9.04
N THR A 63 0.78 -6.47 -10.09
CA THR A 63 0.19 -6.86 -11.38
C THR A 63 0.31 -8.36 -11.67
N ARG A 64 0.86 -9.12 -10.73
CA ARG A 64 1.15 -10.56 -10.88
C ARG A 64 0.72 -11.31 -9.63
N THR A 65 0.46 -12.59 -9.79
CA THR A 65 0.14 -13.54 -8.73
C THR A 65 1.33 -13.64 -7.76
N CYS A 66 1.18 -13.16 -6.52
CA CYS A 66 2.23 -13.21 -5.51
C CYS A 66 1.68 -13.42 -4.10
N ASP A 67 2.48 -14.07 -3.27
CA ASP A 67 2.27 -14.07 -1.82
C ASP A 67 2.88 -12.80 -1.25
N VAL A 68 2.20 -12.15 -0.31
CA VAL A 68 2.61 -10.85 0.22
C VAL A 68 2.89 -10.96 1.71
N CYS A 69 4.10 -10.54 2.10
CA CYS A 69 4.47 -10.40 3.50
C CYS A 69 4.73 -8.92 3.82
N PHE A 70 3.86 -8.32 4.62
CA PHE A 70 4.03 -6.95 5.08
C PHE A 70 4.94 -6.89 6.31
N TYR A 71 5.85 -5.93 6.34
CA TYR A 71 6.69 -5.59 7.49
C TYR A 71 6.25 -4.23 8.02
N ILE A 72 5.52 -4.25 9.13
CA ILE A 72 4.77 -3.12 9.67
C ILE A 72 5.02 -3.03 11.17
N SER A 73 5.39 -1.86 11.68
CA SER A 73 5.58 -1.67 13.14
C SER A 73 4.26 -1.48 13.92
N ASP A 74 3.14 -1.32 13.24
CA ASP A 74 1.82 -1.15 13.82
C ASP A 74 1.21 -2.49 14.27
N LEU A 75 1.20 -2.71 15.59
CA LEU A 75 0.65 -3.91 16.21
C LEU A 75 -0.88 -4.02 16.05
N TYR A 76 -1.60 -2.89 16.00
CA TYR A 76 -3.06 -2.91 15.82
C TYR A 76 -3.41 -3.45 14.43
N VAL A 77 -2.73 -2.94 13.40
CA VAL A 77 -2.95 -3.41 12.03
C VAL A 77 -2.49 -4.85 11.87
N THR A 78 -1.29 -5.19 12.35
CA THR A 78 -0.73 -6.55 12.23
C THR A 78 -1.61 -7.60 12.88
N SER A 79 -2.10 -7.36 14.10
CA SER A 79 -2.95 -8.31 14.82
C SER A 79 -4.33 -8.53 14.20
N ARG A 80 -4.84 -7.54 13.44
CA ARG A 80 -6.14 -7.62 12.78
C ARG A 80 -6.09 -8.16 11.36
N LEU A 81 -4.96 -8.02 10.67
CA LEU A 81 -4.82 -8.48 9.28
C LEU A 81 -5.15 -9.98 9.14
N GLY A 82 -4.70 -10.83 10.06
CA GLY A 82 -5.02 -12.26 10.06
C GLY A 82 -6.50 -12.59 10.30
N LYS A 83 -7.30 -11.60 10.73
CA LYS A 83 -8.75 -11.73 10.98
C LYS A 83 -9.58 -10.97 9.95
N ILE A 84 -8.97 -10.46 8.88
CA ILE A 84 -9.67 -9.57 7.94
C ILE A 84 -10.90 -10.24 7.30
N THR A 85 -10.83 -11.54 7.00
CA THR A 85 -11.96 -12.31 6.47
C THR A 85 -13.08 -12.49 7.49
N GLU A 86 -12.74 -12.72 8.77
CA GLU A 86 -13.73 -12.78 9.87
C GLU A 86 -14.42 -11.42 10.06
N MET A 87 -13.63 -10.33 10.04
CA MET A 87 -14.14 -8.97 10.14
C MET A 87 -15.05 -8.60 8.96
N ALA A 88 -14.75 -9.07 7.75
CA ALA A 88 -15.62 -8.92 6.60
C ALA A 88 -16.93 -9.70 6.78
N GLY A 89 -16.84 -10.95 7.26
CA GLY A 89 -17.99 -11.82 7.54
C GLY A 89 -18.92 -11.28 8.64
N SER A 90 -18.38 -10.51 9.60
CA SER A 90 -19.17 -9.84 10.64
C SER A 90 -19.77 -8.49 10.20
N GLY A 91 -19.64 -8.11 8.93
CA GLY A 91 -20.12 -6.83 8.41
C GLY A 91 -19.31 -5.63 8.90
N TRP A 92 -18.05 -5.85 9.31
CA TRP A 92 -17.16 -4.83 9.87
C TRP A 92 -17.66 -4.24 11.20
N LEU A 93 -18.30 -5.07 12.00
CA LEU A 93 -18.81 -4.71 13.32
C LEU A 93 -17.96 -5.36 14.42
N ASP A 94 -17.87 -4.66 15.56
CA ASP A 94 -17.30 -5.20 16.79
C ASP A 94 -18.30 -6.13 17.52
N THR A 95 -17.87 -6.74 18.62
CA THR A 95 -18.70 -7.65 19.42
C THR A 95 -19.93 -6.97 20.06
N LYS A 96 -20.01 -5.64 20.03
CA LYS A 96 -21.13 -4.83 20.53
C LYS A 96 -22.02 -4.34 19.39
N GLY A 97 -21.79 -4.79 18.15
CA GLY A 97 -22.55 -4.39 16.96
C GLY A 97 -22.22 -2.98 16.45
N LYS A 98 -21.13 -2.36 16.92
CA LYS A 98 -20.70 -1.04 16.46
C LYS A 98 -19.68 -1.17 15.32
N PRO A 99 -19.64 -0.23 14.37
CA PRO A 99 -18.60 -0.21 13.34
C PRO A 99 -17.20 -0.21 13.96
N ILE A 100 -16.32 -1.07 13.44
CA ILE A 100 -14.91 -1.07 13.85
C ILE A 100 -14.22 0.25 13.47
N ALA A 101 -13.19 0.62 14.23
CA ALA A 101 -12.33 1.75 13.85
C ALA A 101 -11.61 1.47 12.52
N ASN A 102 -11.50 2.50 11.68
CA ASN A 102 -10.96 2.42 10.32
C ASN A 102 -11.68 1.44 9.39
N ARG A 103 -12.99 1.25 9.60
CA ARG A 103 -13.83 0.37 8.76
C ARG A 103 -13.61 0.61 7.27
N GLU A 104 -13.62 1.87 6.83
CA GLU A 104 -13.46 2.20 5.42
C GLU A 104 -12.11 1.75 4.86
N GLU A 105 -11.03 1.98 5.58
CA GLU A 105 -9.70 1.55 5.16
C GLU A 105 -9.54 0.02 5.19
N TRP A 106 -10.13 -0.66 6.18
CA TRP A 106 -10.18 -2.13 6.21
C TRP A 106 -10.96 -2.70 5.03
N CYS A 107 -12.11 -2.11 4.68
CA CYS A 107 -12.87 -2.50 3.50
C CYS A 107 -12.05 -2.34 2.21
N ARG A 108 -11.32 -1.23 2.08
CA ARG A 108 -10.45 -0.98 0.91
C ARG A 108 -9.31 -1.98 0.83
N LEU A 109 -8.65 -2.25 1.96
CA LEU A 109 -7.59 -3.24 2.04
C LEU A 109 -8.09 -4.63 1.67
N PHE A 110 -9.23 -5.05 2.21
CA PHE A 110 -9.85 -6.31 1.87
C PHE A 110 -10.20 -6.40 0.39
N LYS A 111 -10.74 -5.32 -0.19
CA LYS A 111 -11.01 -5.27 -1.63
C LYS A 111 -9.72 -5.43 -2.46
N ALA A 112 -8.66 -4.70 -2.11
CA ALA A 112 -7.38 -4.77 -2.82
C ALA A 112 -6.75 -6.17 -2.75
N ILE A 113 -6.82 -6.82 -1.59
CA ILE A 113 -6.40 -8.22 -1.40
C ILE A 113 -7.18 -9.13 -2.37
N ASN A 114 -8.51 -9.06 -2.36
CA ASN A 114 -9.35 -9.92 -3.22
C ASN A 114 -9.29 -9.57 -4.73
N GLN A 115 -8.64 -8.48 -5.11
CA GLN A 115 -8.41 -8.11 -6.52
C GLN A 115 -7.12 -8.71 -7.09
N LEU A 116 -6.24 -9.26 -6.25
CA LEU A 116 -5.04 -9.94 -6.71
C LEU A 116 -5.42 -11.18 -7.55
N PRO A 117 -4.69 -11.45 -8.64
CA PRO A 117 -4.91 -12.65 -9.44
C PRO A 117 -4.48 -13.88 -8.65
N ASP A 118 -5.31 -14.93 -8.71
CA ASP A 118 -5.16 -16.23 -8.03
C ASP A 118 -5.13 -16.20 -6.48
N PRO A 119 -5.32 -17.36 -5.81
CA PRO A 119 -5.20 -17.45 -4.36
C PRO A 119 -3.80 -17.03 -3.90
N HIS A 120 -3.73 -16.11 -2.95
CA HIS A 120 -2.51 -15.52 -2.43
C HIS A 120 -2.52 -15.52 -0.90
N GLU A 121 -1.35 -15.72 -0.30
CA GLU A 121 -1.20 -15.59 1.15
C GLU A 121 -0.83 -14.16 1.52
N ILE A 122 -1.62 -13.51 2.38
CA ILE A 122 -1.28 -12.21 2.98
C ILE A 122 -0.89 -12.41 4.43
N THR A 123 0.34 -12.01 4.78
CA THR A 123 0.85 -12.05 6.14
C THR A 123 1.43 -10.70 6.57
N ALA A 124 1.59 -10.50 7.87
CA ALA A 124 2.28 -9.33 8.42
C ALA A 124 3.22 -9.71 9.57
N LYS A 125 4.35 -9.01 9.65
CA LYS A 125 5.40 -9.15 10.67
C LYS A 125 5.77 -7.79 11.23
N THR A 126 6.08 -7.74 12.53
CA THR A 126 6.48 -6.52 13.24
C THR A 126 7.98 -6.39 13.45
N GLU A 127 8.77 -7.19 12.75
CA GLU A 127 10.23 -7.19 12.86
C GLU A 127 10.84 -5.88 12.33
N LYS A 128 11.96 -5.46 12.95
CA LYS A 128 12.78 -4.40 12.37
C LYS A 128 13.29 -4.87 11.00
N HIS A 129 13.12 -4.04 9.99
CA HIS A 129 13.55 -4.35 8.63
C HIS A 129 14.66 -3.40 8.15
N SER A 130 15.48 -3.90 7.23
CA SER A 130 16.67 -3.20 6.69
C SER A 130 16.35 -1.84 6.06
N TYR A 131 15.11 -1.64 5.59
CA TYR A 131 14.69 -0.40 4.92
C TYR A 131 14.14 0.68 5.86
N SER A 132 13.95 0.40 7.16
CA SER A 132 13.26 1.32 8.08
C SER A 132 13.98 2.67 8.21
N ALA A 133 15.28 2.64 8.48
CA ALA A 133 16.08 3.86 8.63
C ALA A 133 16.15 4.66 7.32
N TRP A 134 16.35 3.96 6.20
CA TRP A 134 16.43 4.57 4.87
C TRP A 134 15.11 5.23 4.46
N LEU A 135 13.96 4.55 4.62
CA LEU A 135 12.64 5.11 4.31
C LEU A 135 12.37 6.40 5.09
N ARG A 136 12.72 6.44 6.37
CA ARG A 136 12.55 7.65 7.20
C ARG A 136 13.46 8.78 6.77
N GLU A 137 14.69 8.48 6.36
CA GLU A 137 15.62 9.48 5.86
C GLU A 137 15.16 10.05 4.51
N GLU A 138 14.77 9.20 3.57
CA GLU A 138 14.22 9.63 2.28
C GLU A 138 12.99 10.54 2.44
N MET A 139 12.10 10.22 3.39
CA MET A 139 10.94 11.07 3.66
C MET A 139 11.30 12.45 4.20
N LYS A 140 12.49 12.68 4.78
CA LYS A 140 12.91 14.04 5.17
C LYS A 140 13.25 14.87 3.95
N HIS A 141 13.94 14.28 2.98
CA HIS A 141 14.48 14.97 1.80
C HIS A 141 13.48 15.06 0.63
N ARG A 142 12.50 14.15 0.55
CA ARG A 142 11.50 14.14 -0.54
C ARG A 142 10.26 14.99 -0.25
N GLU A 143 9.80 15.71 -1.25
CA GLU A 143 8.42 16.21 -1.30
C GLU A 143 7.47 15.06 -1.67
N CYS A 144 6.58 14.69 -0.74
CA CYS A 144 5.62 13.61 -0.94
C CYS A 144 4.25 14.21 -1.34
N GLY A 145 4.16 14.77 -2.55
CA GLY A 145 2.95 15.48 -3.00
C GLY A 145 1.71 14.59 -3.17
N ARG A 146 1.92 13.31 -3.53
CA ARG A 146 0.86 12.32 -3.79
C ARG A 146 0.10 11.96 -2.51
N ILE A 147 -1.21 12.17 -2.51
CA ILE A 147 -2.09 11.82 -1.38
C ILE A 147 -2.53 10.36 -1.54
N LEU A 148 -2.24 9.52 -0.53
CA LEU A 148 -2.69 8.13 -0.54
C LEU A 148 -4.17 8.03 -0.15
N GLY A 149 -4.90 7.11 -0.76
CA GLY A 149 -6.32 6.87 -0.46
C GLY A 149 -7.29 7.87 -1.08
N GLN A 150 -6.81 8.86 -1.83
CA GLN A 150 -7.62 9.54 -2.85
C GLN A 150 -7.53 8.73 -4.13
N GLY A 151 -8.67 8.50 -4.79
CA GLY A 151 -8.75 7.66 -5.99
C GLY A 151 -7.68 8.04 -7.01
N LEU A 152 -7.10 7.02 -7.63
CA LEU A 152 -6.34 7.14 -8.88
C LEU A 152 -7.24 7.85 -9.91
N GLU A 153 -7.17 9.18 -9.97
CA GLU A 153 -7.40 9.87 -11.24
C GLU A 153 -6.34 9.28 -12.19
N PRO A 154 -6.74 8.67 -13.32
CA PRO A 154 -5.76 8.28 -14.33
C PRO A 154 -4.95 9.53 -14.67
N ALA A 155 -3.62 9.41 -14.67
CA ALA A 155 -2.75 10.49 -15.10
C ALA A 155 -3.30 11.06 -16.43
N PRO A 156 -3.42 12.39 -16.59
CA PRO A 156 -3.80 12.97 -17.86
C PRO A 156 -2.82 12.40 -18.89
N GLY A 157 -3.39 11.77 -19.91
CA GLY A 157 -2.72 10.81 -20.77
C GLY A 157 -1.32 11.25 -21.18
N THR A 158 -0.40 10.29 -21.21
CA THR A 158 0.75 10.33 -22.10
C THR A 158 0.23 10.68 -23.49
N GLY A 159 0.33 11.97 -23.84
CA GLY A 159 0.02 12.48 -25.15
C GLY A 159 0.83 11.68 -26.15
N HIS A 160 0.13 10.89 -26.96
CA HIS A 160 0.69 10.29 -28.14
C HIS A 160 1.07 11.45 -29.07
N ILE A 161 2.34 11.84 -29.03
CA ILE A 161 2.96 12.67 -30.05
C ILE A 161 2.96 11.87 -31.34
N ASN A 162 1.88 11.97 -32.10
CA ASN A 162 1.85 11.58 -33.50
C ASN A 162 2.45 12.74 -34.30
N ASN A 163 3.77 12.73 -34.44
CA ASN A 163 4.44 13.55 -35.44
C ASN A 163 4.93 12.66 -36.59
N GLY A 164 4.53 13.02 -37.81
CA GLY A 164 4.98 12.45 -39.08
C GLY A 164 3.99 11.44 -39.67
N MET A 165 3.64 11.46 -40.96
CA MET A 165 4.03 12.30 -42.08
C MET A 165 3.13 11.91 -43.26
N SER A 166 2.78 12.88 -44.11
CA SER A 166 2.66 12.79 -45.58
C SER A 166 1.73 11.76 -46.26
N GLY A 167 0.90 12.24 -47.19
CA GLY A 167 0.36 11.40 -48.27
C GLY A 167 -0.84 11.97 -49.01
N TYR A 168 -0.57 12.50 -50.21
CA TYR A 168 -1.41 13.17 -51.20
C TYR A 168 -2.68 12.45 -51.79
N HIS A 169 -3.45 13.27 -52.53
CA HIS A 169 -4.34 13.02 -53.69
C HIS A 169 -5.74 12.44 -53.39
N TYR A 170 -6.86 12.94 -53.92
CA TYR A 170 -7.16 13.65 -55.18
C TYR A 170 -8.04 14.90 -54.97
#